data_AF-A0A060HJT4-F1
#
_entry.id   AF-A0A060HJT4-F1
#
_cell.length_a   1.000
_cell.length_b   1.000
_cell.length_c   1.000
_cell.angle_alpha   90.00
_cell.angle_beta   90.00
_cell.angle_gamma   90.00
#
_symmetry.space_group_name_H-M   'P 1'
#
loop_
_entity.id
_entity.type
_entity.pdbx_description
1 polymer ?
#
loop_
_entity_poly.entity_id
_entity_poly.type
_entity_poly.pdbx_seq_one_letter_code
_entity_poly.pdbx_strand_id
1 'polypeptide(L)'
;MLNDSQFIEYLTFPELIDEYKKEKKSLLSSIEERYEREELEIVKCKLEGIKQDQNHRMILNACIFPFAQDDSIQKYGYTFLRASPLRELNVPNTDFLLYHPNLPAKVIFGEAKGQVNDPGRVVDEMKERIDVIGKNSEYIKTRYLKNSNYSNEFVIGVGWPNGNNMMKTVLRRGGQIKIWEIGIDITGGKETLALVTPASEDGLTGKTMLHDKNFSRILTNVATTSEFKSVFVESHPFAKLSLLTLIREDKDGTFSFDDFLEITKREFDYLEEEEIRKIADEILNHAIEIKYIEMREKELTIELEKRRYHILSKKKKADSREIELRKKWIEYTISKDKEQEMDQSLAALQDKFKERRAKNKTILELIKESETVPNTEQKSSKPEE
;
A
#
# COMPACT_ATOMS: atom_id res chain seq x y z
N MET A 1 -20.99 6.13 -16.28
CA MET A 1 -20.55 6.15 -17.70
C MET A 1 -21.57 5.38 -18.52
N LEU A 2 -22.01 5.88 -19.67
CA LEU A 2 -22.87 5.09 -20.56
C LEU A 2 -21.99 4.08 -21.29
N ASN A 3 -22.49 2.86 -21.53
CA ASN A 3 -21.76 1.94 -22.41
C ASN A 3 -21.73 2.50 -23.84
N ASP A 4 -20.84 1.98 -24.68
CA ASP A 4 -20.55 2.59 -25.98
C ASP A 4 -21.79 2.68 -26.89
N SER A 5 -22.59 1.63 -26.94
CA SER A 5 -23.84 1.59 -27.71
C SER A 5 -24.86 2.61 -27.21
N GLN A 6 -25.06 2.69 -25.89
CA GLN A 6 -25.93 3.68 -25.26
C GLN A 6 -25.46 5.11 -25.52
N PHE A 7 -24.15 5.34 -25.53
CA PHE A 7 -23.61 6.66 -25.78
C PHE A 7 -23.76 7.09 -27.24
N ILE A 8 -23.55 6.18 -28.19
CA ILE A 8 -23.79 6.43 -29.62
C ILE A 8 -25.27 6.78 -29.85
N GLU A 9 -26.20 6.02 -29.25
CA GLU A 9 -27.63 6.32 -29.31
C GLU A 9 -27.96 7.69 -28.70
N TYR A 10 -27.31 8.03 -27.57
CA TYR A 10 -27.48 9.32 -26.91
C TYR A 10 -27.07 10.51 -27.79
N LEU A 11 -26.01 10.39 -28.61
CA LEU A 11 -25.51 11.51 -29.42
C LEU A 11 -26.50 11.97 -30.49
N THR A 12 -27.34 11.09 -31.03
CA THR A 12 -28.42 11.36 -32.01
C THR A 12 -28.03 12.00 -33.36
N PHE A 13 -26.91 12.74 -33.44
CA PHE A 13 -26.46 13.43 -34.66
C PHE A 13 -25.38 12.61 -35.39
N PRO A 14 -25.55 12.25 -36.68
CA PRO A 14 -24.59 11.43 -37.43
C PRO A 14 -23.15 11.98 -37.42
N GLU A 15 -22.99 13.29 -37.64
CA GLU A 15 -21.68 13.94 -37.64
C GLU A 15 -20.97 13.83 -36.29
N LEU A 16 -21.68 14.03 -35.17
CA LEU A 16 -21.12 13.88 -33.83
C LEU A 16 -20.80 12.41 -33.51
N ILE A 17 -21.57 11.46 -34.04
CA ILE A 17 -21.30 10.03 -33.87
C ILE A 17 -19.99 9.66 -34.59
N ASP A 18 -19.78 10.14 -35.81
CA ASP A 18 -18.58 9.85 -36.60
C ASP A 18 -17.34 10.51 -36.00
N GLU A 19 -17.46 11.77 -35.57
CA GLU A 19 -16.40 12.44 -34.81
C GLU A 19 -16.05 11.68 -33.53
N TYR A 20 -17.05 11.26 -32.75
CA TYR A 20 -16.84 10.51 -31.50
C TYR A 20 -16.11 9.21 -31.76
N LYS A 21 -16.54 8.42 -32.76
CA LYS A 21 -15.87 7.16 -33.13
C LYS A 21 -14.42 7.36 -33.54
N LYS A 22 -14.14 8.42 -34.31
CA LYS A 22 -12.78 8.75 -34.75
C LYS A 22 -11.90 9.20 -33.60
N GLU A 23 -12.38 10.14 -32.77
CA GLU A 23 -11.64 10.61 -31.59
C GLU A 23 -11.41 9.46 -30.59
N LYS A 24 -12.42 8.61 -30.35
CA LYS A 24 -12.30 7.41 -29.52
C LYS A 24 -11.21 6.48 -30.03
N LYS A 25 -11.24 6.10 -31.31
CA LYS A 25 -10.24 5.19 -31.90
C LYS A 25 -8.84 5.78 -31.78
N SER A 26 -8.68 7.07 -32.09
CA SER A 26 -7.39 7.75 -31.98
C SER A 26 -6.89 7.79 -30.53
N LEU A 27 -7.77 8.06 -29.57
CA LEU A 27 -7.45 8.11 -28.15
C LEU A 27 -6.97 6.76 -27.65
N LEU A 28 -7.72 5.68 -27.90
CA LEU A 28 -7.35 4.34 -27.44
C LEU A 28 -6.04 3.87 -28.07
N SER A 29 -5.85 4.08 -29.38
CA SER A 29 -4.59 3.78 -30.08
C SER A 29 -3.41 4.55 -29.46
N SER A 30 -3.60 5.83 -29.14
CA SER A 30 -2.53 6.63 -28.54
C SER A 30 -2.12 6.16 -27.14
N ILE A 31 -3.10 5.68 -26.34
CA ILE A 31 -2.84 5.10 -25.02
C ILE A 31 -2.07 3.78 -25.19
N GLU A 32 -2.54 2.89 -26.08
CA GLU A 32 -1.86 1.62 -26.38
C GLU A 32 -0.42 1.83 -26.82
N GLU A 33 -0.18 2.69 -27.81
CA GLU A 33 1.16 3.01 -28.32
C GLU A 33 2.08 3.60 -27.24
N ARG A 34 1.53 4.38 -26.30
CA ARG A 34 2.32 4.92 -25.18
C ARG A 34 2.72 3.83 -24.21
N TYR A 35 1.79 2.95 -23.80
CA TYR A 35 2.11 1.82 -22.92
C TYR A 35 3.12 0.85 -23.55
N GLU A 36 3.03 0.62 -24.86
CA GLU A 36 4.04 -0.18 -25.59
C GLU A 36 5.41 0.50 -25.62
N ARG A 37 5.45 1.82 -25.84
CA ARG A 37 6.70 2.59 -25.87
C ARG A 37 7.37 2.71 -24.50
N GLU A 38 6.58 2.84 -23.45
CA GLU A 38 7.04 3.08 -22.08
C GLU A 38 7.11 1.81 -21.23
N GLU A 39 6.83 0.63 -21.81
CA GLU A 39 6.72 -0.65 -21.10
C GLU A 39 7.88 -0.90 -20.15
N LEU A 40 9.12 -0.72 -20.61
CA LEU A 40 10.32 -0.95 -19.81
C LEU A 40 10.42 -0.02 -18.59
N GLU A 41 10.07 1.26 -18.73
CA GLU A 41 10.12 2.19 -17.60
C GLU A 41 8.99 1.91 -16.61
N ILE A 42 7.78 1.57 -17.10
CA ILE A 42 6.66 1.17 -16.24
C ILE A 42 7.05 -0.09 -15.44
N VAL A 43 7.59 -1.12 -16.09
CA VAL A 43 8.09 -2.34 -15.45
C VAL A 43 9.13 -2.00 -14.37
N LYS A 44 10.08 -1.11 -14.68
CA LYS A 44 11.11 -0.66 -13.74
C LYS A 44 10.50 0.04 -12.54
N CYS A 45 9.53 0.94 -12.72
CA CYS A 45 8.82 1.58 -11.60
C CYS A 45 8.10 0.55 -10.70
N LYS A 46 7.47 -0.48 -11.28
CA LYS A 46 6.84 -1.56 -10.49
C LYS A 46 7.87 -2.37 -9.70
N LEU A 47 9.02 -2.68 -10.30
CA LEU A 47 10.13 -3.37 -9.63
C LEU A 47 10.74 -2.54 -8.50
N GLU A 48 10.88 -1.22 -8.71
CA GLU A 48 11.36 -0.30 -7.68
C GLU A 48 10.42 -0.27 -6.48
N GLY A 49 9.10 -0.26 -6.69
CA GLY A 49 8.10 -0.36 -5.61
C GLY A 49 8.25 -1.64 -4.78
N ILE A 50 8.43 -2.80 -5.43
CA ILE A 50 8.69 -4.08 -4.74
C ILE A 50 9.98 -4.01 -3.90
N LYS A 51 11.05 -3.42 -4.46
CA LYS A 51 12.33 -3.28 -3.77
C LYS A 51 12.26 -2.32 -2.59
N GLN A 52 11.53 -1.21 -2.71
CA GLN A 52 11.33 -0.26 -1.62
C GLN A 52 10.60 -0.94 -0.45
N ASP A 53 9.55 -1.69 -0.73
CA ASP A 53 8.82 -2.47 0.27
C ASP A 53 9.70 -3.57 0.90
N GLN A 54 10.54 -4.25 0.11
CA GLN A 54 11.52 -5.21 0.65
C GLN A 54 12.49 -4.54 1.63
N ASN A 55 13.08 -3.41 1.25
CA ASN A 55 14.00 -2.67 2.13
C ASN A 55 13.30 -2.19 3.41
N HIS A 56 12.06 -1.74 3.31
CA HIS A 56 11.25 -1.34 4.46
C HIS A 56 11.01 -2.53 5.41
N ARG A 57 10.59 -3.69 4.88
CA ARG A 57 10.39 -4.91 5.68
C ARG A 57 11.67 -5.38 6.36
N MET A 58 12.82 -5.27 5.71
CA MET A 58 14.11 -5.63 6.32
C MET A 58 14.39 -4.80 7.57
N ILE A 59 14.19 -3.48 7.50
CA ILE A 59 14.37 -2.60 8.67
C ILE A 59 13.31 -2.87 9.73
N LEU A 60 12.05 -3.10 9.33
CA LEU A 60 10.96 -3.43 10.24
C LEU A 60 11.24 -4.73 11.01
N ASN A 61 11.63 -5.79 10.30
CA ASN A 61 12.06 -7.06 10.88
C ASN A 61 13.18 -6.86 11.90
N ALA A 62 14.22 -6.10 11.53
CA ALA A 62 15.34 -5.83 12.40
C ALA A 62 14.95 -5.00 13.65
N CYS A 63 13.90 -4.18 13.58
CA CYS A 63 13.36 -3.46 14.73
C CYS A 63 12.54 -4.36 15.66
N ILE A 64 11.78 -5.34 15.13
CA ILE A 64 10.83 -6.13 15.92
C ILE A 64 11.41 -7.46 16.42
N PHE A 65 12.32 -8.08 15.66
CA PHE A 65 12.83 -9.42 15.94
C PHE A 65 13.36 -9.58 17.37
N PRO A 66 14.13 -8.63 17.93
CA PRO A 66 14.63 -8.77 19.30
C PRO A 66 13.54 -8.83 20.36
N PHE A 67 12.33 -8.38 20.02
CA PHE A 67 11.15 -8.33 20.88
C PHE A 67 10.16 -9.45 20.58
N ALA A 68 10.41 -10.27 19.56
CA ALA A 68 9.57 -11.39 19.16
C ALA A 68 10.20 -12.77 19.45
N GLN A 69 11.52 -12.82 19.67
CA GLN A 69 12.25 -14.06 19.99
C GLN A 69 12.50 -14.24 21.48
N ASP A 70 12.36 -15.49 21.93
CA ASP A 70 12.77 -15.94 23.24
C ASP A 70 14.29 -15.67 23.45
N ASP A 71 14.69 -15.41 24.70
CA ASP A 71 16.08 -15.13 25.14
C ASP A 71 16.77 -13.84 24.59
N SER A 72 16.09 -13.05 23.76
CA SER A 72 16.56 -11.74 23.28
C SER A 72 16.17 -10.59 24.24
N ILE A 73 15.62 -9.47 23.76
CA ILE A 73 15.15 -8.37 24.62
C ILE A 73 13.92 -8.80 25.44
N GLN A 74 13.15 -9.78 24.97
CA GLN A 74 12.00 -10.31 25.70
C GLN A 74 12.29 -10.72 27.15
N LYS A 75 13.50 -11.20 27.46
CA LYS A 75 13.90 -11.52 28.85
C LYS A 75 13.91 -10.31 29.79
N TYR A 76 13.93 -9.10 29.23
CA TYR A 76 13.80 -7.85 29.96
C TYR A 76 12.36 -7.31 29.98
N GLY A 77 11.38 -8.09 29.52
CA GLY A 77 9.95 -7.80 29.62
C GLY A 77 9.34 -7.01 28.45
N TYR A 78 10.11 -6.62 27.44
CA TYR A 78 9.58 -5.97 26.24
C TYR A 78 9.15 -7.00 25.20
N THR A 79 7.95 -6.86 24.66
CA THR A 79 7.34 -7.79 23.71
C THR A 79 6.82 -7.06 22.48
N PHE A 80 6.94 -7.69 21.31
CA PHE A 80 6.24 -7.26 20.10
C PHE A 80 4.75 -7.58 20.23
N LEU A 81 3.91 -6.57 20.04
CA LEU A 81 2.46 -6.70 20.22
C LEU A 81 1.73 -6.76 18.87
N ARG A 82 1.98 -5.79 17.98
CA ARG A 82 1.25 -5.67 16.71
C ARG A 82 2.04 -4.90 15.67
N ALA A 83 1.97 -5.33 14.41
CA ALA A 83 2.35 -4.49 13.27
C ALA A 83 1.15 -3.62 12.84
N SER A 84 1.39 -2.37 12.48
CA SER A 84 0.36 -1.43 12.03
C SER A 84 -0.80 -1.28 13.04
N PRO A 85 -0.56 -0.82 14.28
CA PRO A 85 -1.53 -0.86 15.38
C PRO A 85 -2.84 -0.06 15.18
N LEU A 86 -2.89 0.93 14.29
CA LEU A 86 -4.11 1.70 13.98
C LEU A 86 -4.72 1.39 12.62
N ARG A 87 -4.38 0.25 12.01
CA ARG A 87 -4.80 -0.08 10.64
C ARG A 87 -6.32 -0.07 10.49
N GLU A 88 -7.01 -0.60 11.49
CA GLU A 88 -8.46 -0.80 11.45
C GLU A 88 -9.24 0.53 11.45
N LEU A 89 -8.58 1.61 11.86
CA LEU A 89 -9.14 2.96 11.88
C LEU A 89 -8.94 3.71 10.58
N ASN A 90 -8.15 3.16 9.64
CA ASN A 90 -7.80 3.81 8.37
C ASN A 90 -7.23 5.24 8.55
N VAL A 91 -6.36 5.40 9.55
CA VAL A 91 -5.65 6.64 9.89
C VAL A 91 -4.14 6.47 9.70
N PRO A 92 -3.36 7.57 9.60
CA PRO A 92 -1.90 7.48 9.58
C PRO A 92 -1.37 6.65 10.76
N ASN A 93 -0.53 5.67 10.46
CA ASN A 93 -0.19 4.60 11.38
C ASN A 93 1.33 4.41 11.47
N THR A 94 1.81 3.93 12.60
CA THR A 94 3.20 3.47 12.76
C THR A 94 3.33 2.02 12.31
N ASP A 95 4.54 1.55 12.08
CA ASP A 95 4.75 0.20 11.53
C ASP A 95 4.65 -0.89 12.60
N PHE A 96 5.01 -0.58 13.85
CA PHE A 96 4.95 -1.55 14.94
C PHE A 96 4.65 -0.93 16.30
N LEU A 97 4.17 -1.80 17.19
CA LEU A 97 3.88 -1.54 18.60
C LEU A 97 4.59 -2.55 19.48
N LEU A 98 5.41 -2.06 20.42
CA LEU A 98 6.03 -2.88 21.46
C LEU A 98 5.46 -2.50 22.82
N TYR A 99 5.47 -3.47 23.73
CA TYR A 99 4.87 -3.34 25.05
C TYR A 99 5.76 -3.91 26.15
N HIS A 100 5.83 -3.17 27.26
CA HIS A 100 6.41 -3.64 28.51
C HIS A 100 5.37 -3.48 29.65
N PRO A 101 5.05 -4.54 30.41
CA PRO A 101 3.95 -4.53 31.39
C PRO A 101 4.25 -3.83 32.73
N ASN A 102 5.52 -3.66 33.13
CA ASN A 102 5.89 -2.95 34.38
C ASN A 102 5.19 -1.60 34.50
N LEU A 103 4.70 -1.24 35.69
CA LEU A 103 4.00 0.03 35.93
C LEU A 103 4.97 1.23 36.11
N PRO A 104 4.73 2.38 35.46
CA PRO A 104 3.76 2.57 34.37
C PRO A 104 4.17 1.78 33.13
N ALA A 105 3.20 1.13 32.47
CA ALA A 105 3.46 0.31 31.30
C ALA A 105 4.15 1.15 30.23
N LYS A 106 5.16 0.59 29.55
CA LYS A 106 5.85 1.31 28.48
C LYS A 106 5.34 0.80 27.14
N VAL A 107 5.01 1.75 26.29
CA VAL A 107 4.46 1.49 24.96
C VAL A 107 5.35 2.20 23.96
N ILE A 108 5.90 1.44 23.04
CA ILE A 108 6.83 1.97 22.04
C ILE A 108 6.16 1.85 20.68
N PHE A 109 5.90 2.99 20.06
CA PHE A 109 5.42 3.07 18.68
C PHE A 109 6.61 3.35 17.78
N GLY A 110 6.77 2.52 16.75
CA GLY A 110 7.93 2.58 15.89
C GLY A 110 7.62 2.63 14.42
N GLU A 111 8.44 3.38 13.70
CA GLU A 111 8.42 3.49 12.25
C GLU A 111 9.76 3.03 11.67
N ALA A 112 9.72 2.19 10.65
CA ALA A 112 10.87 1.67 9.94
C ALA A 112 11.03 2.38 8.59
N LYS A 113 12.21 2.94 8.34
CA LYS A 113 12.53 3.56 7.04
C LYS A 113 13.65 2.81 6.34
N GLY A 114 13.28 2.06 5.30
CA GLY A 114 14.23 1.37 4.42
C GLY A 114 15.10 2.31 3.58
N GLN A 115 14.59 3.51 3.29
CA GLN A 115 15.33 4.58 2.61
C GLN A 115 14.95 5.94 3.20
N VAL A 116 15.93 6.83 3.34
CA VAL A 116 15.75 8.17 3.88
C VAL A 116 16.29 9.20 2.90
N ASN A 117 15.42 9.70 2.02
CA ASN A 117 15.78 10.77 1.06
C ASN A 117 15.63 12.17 1.69
N ASP A 118 14.59 12.35 2.50
CA ASP A 118 14.31 13.59 3.23
C ASP A 118 14.06 13.28 4.71
N PRO A 119 15.11 13.36 5.57
CA PRO A 119 14.96 13.16 7.00
C PRO A 119 13.98 14.14 7.65
N GLY A 120 13.84 15.35 7.10
CA GLY A 120 12.94 16.37 7.63
C GLY A 120 11.49 15.92 7.52
N ARG A 121 11.11 15.48 6.32
CA ARG A 121 9.77 14.92 6.06
C ARG A 121 9.49 13.70 6.92
N VAL A 122 10.45 12.78 7.09
CA VAL A 122 10.27 11.60 7.96
C VAL A 122 9.91 11.99 9.39
N VAL A 123 10.59 13.00 9.95
CA VAL A 123 10.29 13.48 11.31
C VAL A 123 8.92 14.14 11.39
N ASP A 124 8.50 14.86 10.35
CA ASP A 124 7.17 15.48 10.30
C ASP A 124 6.05 14.45 10.21
N GLU A 125 6.20 13.44 9.33
CA GLU A 125 5.27 12.30 9.25
C GLU A 125 5.16 11.56 10.59
N MET A 126 6.28 11.38 11.32
CA MET A 126 6.25 10.77 12.64
C MET A 126 5.51 11.64 13.68
N LYS A 127 5.67 12.97 13.63
CA LYS A 127 4.93 13.89 14.51
C LYS A 127 3.43 13.87 14.25
N GLU A 128 3.03 13.85 12.98
CA GLU A 128 1.62 13.69 12.60
C GLU A 128 1.04 12.39 13.18
N ARG A 129 1.80 11.28 13.11
CA ARG A 129 1.40 10.01 13.71
C ARG A 129 1.34 10.05 15.24
N ILE A 130 2.25 10.77 15.90
CA ILE A 130 2.21 10.99 17.35
C ILE A 130 0.87 11.64 17.75
N ASP A 131 0.45 12.66 17.00
CA ASP A 131 -0.83 13.35 17.25
C ASP A 131 -2.02 12.41 17.00
N VAL A 132 -1.98 11.59 15.93
CA VAL A 132 -3.01 10.59 15.64
C VAL A 132 -3.08 9.52 16.76
N ILE A 133 -1.95 9.05 17.25
CA ILE A 133 -1.87 8.10 18.38
C ILE A 133 -2.47 8.72 19.64
N GLY A 134 -2.18 10.00 19.92
CA GLY A 134 -2.77 10.73 21.05
C GLY A 134 -4.31 10.78 20.98
N LYS A 135 -4.85 11.11 19.79
CA LYS A 135 -6.30 11.15 19.53
C LYS A 135 -6.98 9.77 19.63
N ASN A 136 -6.24 8.69 19.42
CA ASN A 136 -6.75 7.31 19.43
C ASN A 136 -6.25 6.51 20.65
N SER A 137 -5.80 7.18 21.71
CA SER A 137 -5.25 6.55 22.92
C SER A 137 -6.20 5.55 23.58
N GLU A 138 -7.50 5.86 23.66
CA GLU A 138 -8.48 4.95 24.29
C GLU A 138 -8.70 3.67 23.48
N TYR A 139 -8.63 3.75 22.14
CA TYR A 139 -8.68 2.57 21.28
C TYR A 139 -7.49 1.64 21.57
N ILE A 140 -6.27 2.19 21.59
CA ILE A 140 -5.03 1.43 21.85
C ILE A 140 -5.10 0.77 23.23
N LYS A 141 -5.54 1.53 24.23
CA LYS A 141 -5.70 1.07 25.61
C LYS A 141 -6.67 -0.10 25.71
N THR A 142 -7.84 0.03 25.10
CA THR A 142 -8.91 -0.99 25.18
C THR A 142 -8.57 -2.22 24.36
N ARG A 143 -8.04 -2.04 23.15
CA ARG A 143 -7.78 -3.14 22.20
C ARG A 143 -6.51 -3.92 22.54
N TYR A 144 -5.43 -3.24 22.93
CA TYR A 144 -4.10 -3.85 23.03
C TYR A 144 -3.56 -3.92 24.45
N LEU A 145 -3.64 -2.84 25.22
CA LEU A 145 -2.85 -2.71 26.46
C LEU A 145 -3.58 -3.24 27.70
N LYS A 146 -4.92 -3.17 27.73
CA LYS A 146 -5.78 -3.54 28.87
C LYS A 146 -5.31 -2.94 30.23
N ASN A 147 -4.59 -1.81 30.20
CA ASN A 147 -3.99 -1.17 31.38
C ASN A 147 -4.27 0.35 31.36
N SER A 148 -4.61 0.92 32.53
CA SER A 148 -4.97 2.33 32.66
C SER A 148 -3.79 3.30 32.78
N ASN A 149 -2.58 2.83 33.07
CA ASN A 149 -1.40 3.69 33.26
C ASN A 149 -0.25 3.25 32.36
N TYR A 150 0.02 4.02 31.31
CA TYR A 150 1.13 3.78 30.38
C TYR A 150 1.78 5.08 29.90
N SER A 151 3.05 4.98 29.51
CA SER A 151 3.82 6.04 28.87
C SER A 151 4.20 5.66 27.45
N ASN A 152 4.01 6.60 26.53
CA ASN A 152 4.36 6.41 25.13
C ASN A 152 5.81 6.84 24.85
N GLU A 153 6.49 6.05 24.05
CA GLU A 153 7.74 6.40 23.41
C GLU A 153 7.62 6.19 21.90
N PHE A 154 8.36 7.00 21.16
CA PHE A 154 8.30 7.06 19.72
C PHE A 154 9.68 6.81 19.14
N VAL A 155 9.78 5.93 18.16
CA VAL A 155 11.05 5.50 17.56
C VAL A 155 10.97 5.55 16.04
N ILE A 156 12.08 5.95 15.42
CA ILE A 156 12.33 5.73 14.00
C ILE A 156 13.54 4.79 13.87
N GLY A 157 13.32 3.64 13.25
CA GLY A 157 14.33 2.68 12.85
C GLY A 157 14.86 2.98 11.45
N VAL A 158 16.18 3.06 11.30
CA VAL A 158 16.84 3.32 10.01
C VAL A 158 18.05 2.42 9.81
N GLY A 159 18.38 2.09 8.57
CA GLY A 159 19.64 1.41 8.25
C GLY A 159 20.84 2.36 8.32
N TRP A 160 22.00 1.84 8.74
CA TRP A 160 23.28 2.53 8.65
C TRP A 160 23.56 2.98 7.19
N PRO A 161 24.12 4.18 6.94
CA PRO A 161 24.64 5.16 7.90
C PRO A 161 23.64 6.27 8.30
N ASN A 162 22.33 6.05 8.15
CA ASN A 162 21.35 7.14 8.26
C ASN A 162 21.07 7.60 9.71
N GLY A 163 21.47 6.84 10.73
CA GLY A 163 21.14 7.10 12.13
C GLY A 163 21.56 8.49 12.60
N ASN A 164 22.82 8.88 12.32
CA ASN A 164 23.36 10.17 12.73
C ASN A 164 22.65 11.37 12.06
N ASN A 165 22.32 11.25 10.78
CA ASN A 165 21.63 12.32 10.05
C ASN A 165 20.19 12.47 10.57
N MET A 166 19.52 11.34 10.84
CA MET A 166 18.19 11.34 11.42
C MET A 166 18.18 11.95 12.83
N MET A 167 19.12 11.55 13.69
CA MET A 167 19.28 12.09 15.05
C MET A 167 19.44 13.61 15.04
N LYS A 168 20.36 14.15 14.21
CA LYS A 168 20.55 15.60 14.05
C LYS A 168 19.29 16.31 13.58
N THR A 169 18.49 15.66 12.73
CA THR A 169 17.25 16.24 12.24
C THR A 169 16.16 16.25 13.31
N VAL A 170 16.04 15.19 14.11
CA VAL A 170 15.15 15.17 15.27
C VAL A 170 15.53 16.24 16.30
N LEU A 171 16.82 16.38 16.61
CA LEU A 171 17.33 17.42 17.52
C LEU A 171 16.93 18.83 17.06
N ARG A 172 17.16 19.16 15.78
CA ARG A 172 16.76 20.45 15.19
C ARG A 172 15.25 20.69 15.23
N ARG A 173 14.46 19.61 15.27
CA ARG A 173 12.99 19.64 15.32
C ARG A 173 12.43 19.48 16.75
N GLY A 174 13.26 19.56 17.79
CA GLY A 174 12.81 19.64 19.18
C GLY A 174 12.86 18.32 19.99
N GLY A 175 13.48 17.26 19.46
CA GLY A 175 13.69 16.01 20.20
C GLY A 175 12.47 15.07 20.22
N GLN A 176 12.30 14.36 21.34
CA GLN A 176 11.19 13.46 21.70
C GLN A 176 11.07 12.14 20.92
N ILE A 177 11.65 12.07 19.72
CA ILE A 177 11.70 10.84 18.92
C ILE A 177 13.06 10.17 19.10
N LYS A 178 13.06 8.88 19.39
CA LYS A 178 14.25 8.05 19.60
C LYS A 178 14.68 7.45 18.26
N ILE A 179 15.98 7.33 18.02
CA ILE A 179 16.48 6.79 16.75
C ILE A 179 17.14 5.44 17.00
N TRP A 180 16.65 4.41 16.30
CA TRP A 180 17.29 3.11 16.26
C TRP A 180 18.02 2.95 14.93
N GLU A 181 19.27 2.50 14.99
CA GLU A 181 20.07 2.19 13.82
C GLU A 181 20.26 0.68 13.69
N ILE A 182 20.04 0.19 12.47
CA ILE A 182 20.28 -1.19 12.07
C ILE A 182 21.58 -1.20 11.29
N GLY A 183 22.56 -1.95 11.77
CA GLY A 183 23.88 -2.04 11.17
C GLY A 183 24.50 -3.42 11.32
N ILE A 184 25.70 -3.57 10.79
CA ILE A 184 26.48 -4.80 10.93
C ILE A 184 27.55 -4.56 11.99
N ASP A 185 27.59 -5.44 13.00
CA ASP A 185 28.69 -5.46 13.95
C ASP A 185 29.98 -5.81 13.21
N ILE A 186 30.91 -4.86 13.20
CA ILE A 186 32.20 -4.93 12.51
C ILE A 186 33.06 -6.09 13.02
N THR A 187 32.84 -6.54 14.26
CA THR A 187 33.64 -7.60 14.89
C THR A 187 33.13 -9.01 14.61
N GLY A 188 31.82 -9.16 14.40
CA GLY A 188 31.15 -10.45 14.25
C GLY A 188 30.39 -10.66 12.93
N GLY A 189 30.26 -9.62 12.10
CA GLY A 189 29.50 -9.66 10.85
C GLY A 189 27.99 -9.86 11.03
N LYS A 190 27.47 -9.74 12.26
CA LYS A 190 26.05 -9.98 12.58
C LYS A 190 25.26 -8.67 12.52
N GLU A 191 24.02 -8.76 12.06
CA GLU A 191 23.08 -7.63 12.13
C GLU A 191 22.78 -7.27 13.59
N THR A 192 22.80 -5.97 13.86
CA THR A 192 22.55 -5.42 15.19
C THR A 192 21.58 -4.24 15.13
N LEU A 193 20.79 -4.12 16.19
CA LEU A 193 19.93 -2.98 16.49
C LEU A 193 20.58 -2.19 17.64
N ALA A 194 20.77 -0.89 17.44
CA ALA A 194 21.34 -0.01 18.46
C ALA A 194 20.57 1.31 18.56
N LEU A 195 20.51 1.88 19.77
CA LEU A 195 20.06 3.25 20.01
C LEU A 195 21.14 4.23 19.56
N VAL A 196 20.79 5.17 18.69
CA VAL A 196 21.67 6.30 18.36
C VAL A 196 21.59 7.32 19.48
N THR A 197 22.70 7.51 20.20
CA THR A 197 22.77 8.39 21.37
C THR A 197 23.19 9.80 21.00
N PRO A 198 22.40 10.83 21.36
CA PRO A 198 22.83 12.24 21.27
C PRO A 198 24.07 12.52 22.11
N ALA A 199 24.82 13.56 21.75
CA ALA A 199 25.98 13.99 22.50
C ALA A 199 25.56 14.67 23.81
N SER A 200 26.44 14.68 24.81
CA SER A 200 26.17 15.35 26.10
C SER A 200 25.86 16.85 25.95
N GLU A 201 26.40 17.49 24.91
CA GLU A 201 26.18 18.90 24.58
C GLU A 201 24.78 19.21 24.04
N ASP A 202 24.02 18.19 23.58
CA ASP A 202 22.63 18.35 23.10
C ASP A 202 21.63 18.62 24.23
N GLY A 203 22.10 18.65 25.48
CA GLY A 203 21.38 19.17 26.64
C GLY A 203 20.08 18.41 26.96
N LEU A 204 19.04 19.16 27.35
CA LEU A 204 17.74 18.57 27.70
C LEU A 204 17.03 17.96 26.50
N THR A 205 17.18 18.55 25.31
CA THR A 205 16.58 18.03 24.07
C THR A 205 17.13 16.65 23.74
N GLY A 206 18.46 16.47 23.80
CA GLY A 206 19.08 15.16 23.59
C GLY A 206 18.59 14.10 24.58
N LYS A 207 18.36 14.46 25.85
CA LYS A 207 17.84 13.52 26.86
C LYS A 207 16.45 12.98 26.52
N THR A 208 15.62 13.73 25.80
CA THR A 208 14.27 13.26 25.39
C THR A 208 14.31 12.15 24.33
N MET A 209 15.46 11.97 23.67
CA MET A 209 15.68 10.95 22.63
C MET A 209 16.27 9.65 23.18
N LEU A 210 16.49 9.56 24.49
CA LEU A 210 16.96 8.35 25.16
C LEU A 210 15.80 7.61 25.80
N HIS A 211 15.84 6.29 25.78
CA HIS A 211 14.98 5.48 26.65
C HIS A 211 15.41 5.65 28.11
N ASP A 212 14.69 5.03 29.05
CA ASP A 212 15.21 4.92 30.41
C ASP A 212 16.62 4.30 30.43
N LYS A 213 17.36 4.57 31.50
CA LYS A 213 18.78 4.21 31.61
C LYS A 213 19.03 2.72 31.41
N ASN A 214 18.15 1.85 31.88
CA ASN A 214 18.33 0.41 31.77
C ASN A 214 18.09 -0.04 30.32
N PHE A 215 17.00 0.40 29.71
CA PHE A 215 16.67 -0.01 28.35
C PHE A 215 17.65 0.57 27.32
N SER A 216 18.10 1.82 27.49
CA SER A 216 19.16 2.42 26.66
C SER A 216 20.46 1.61 26.70
N ARG A 217 20.83 1.05 27.87
CA ARG A 217 22.01 0.19 28.01
C ARG A 217 21.82 -1.18 27.36
N ILE A 218 20.59 -1.70 27.35
CA ILE A 218 20.29 -2.96 26.67
C ILE A 218 20.39 -2.78 25.15
N LEU A 219 19.90 -1.65 24.62
CA LEU A 219 19.88 -1.30 23.20
C LEU A 219 21.23 -0.79 22.64
N THR A 220 22.38 -1.23 23.15
CA THR A 220 23.68 -0.72 22.65
C THR A 220 24.21 -1.51 21.44
N ASN A 221 23.89 -2.80 21.31
CA ASN A 221 24.22 -3.68 20.17
C ASN A 221 23.44 -4.99 20.30
N VAL A 222 22.14 -4.93 20.08
CA VAL A 222 21.28 -6.11 20.21
C VAL A 222 21.31 -6.92 18.92
N ALA A 223 21.60 -8.21 19.01
CA ALA A 223 21.53 -9.10 17.86
C ALA A 223 20.12 -9.09 17.26
N THR A 224 20.04 -8.89 15.94
CA THR A 224 18.76 -8.83 15.22
C THR A 224 18.84 -9.58 13.89
N THR A 225 17.73 -9.62 13.14
CA THR A 225 17.71 -10.10 11.75
C THR A 225 16.68 -9.36 10.91
N SER A 226 17.03 -9.14 9.64
CA SER A 226 16.14 -8.61 8.61
C SER A 226 15.20 -9.67 7.98
N GLU A 227 15.32 -10.95 8.37
CA GLU A 227 14.63 -12.10 7.75
C GLU A 227 13.55 -12.74 8.65
N PHE A 228 13.04 -12.03 9.66
CA PHE A 228 12.09 -12.61 10.62
C PHE A 228 10.72 -12.95 10.01
N LYS A 229 10.07 -11.99 9.36
CA LYS A 229 8.78 -12.17 8.67
C LYS A 229 8.93 -11.80 7.20
N SER A 230 8.33 -12.60 6.32
CA SER A 230 8.36 -12.39 4.88
C SER A 230 7.47 -11.23 4.45
N VAL A 231 6.41 -10.97 5.22
CA VAL A 231 5.36 -10.00 4.88
C VAL A 231 4.69 -9.41 6.12
N PHE A 232 4.19 -8.19 5.98
CA PHE A 232 3.35 -7.51 6.95
C PHE A 232 2.02 -7.09 6.31
N VAL A 233 1.10 -6.69 7.16
CA VAL A 233 -0.26 -6.40 6.74
C VAL A 233 -0.34 -5.24 5.75
N GLU A 234 0.52 -4.24 5.92
CA GLU A 234 0.64 -3.08 5.02
C GLU A 234 1.68 -3.29 3.90
N SER A 235 2.26 -4.49 3.79
CA SER A 235 3.23 -4.77 2.73
C SER A 235 2.61 -4.73 1.35
N HIS A 236 3.47 -4.49 0.36
CA HIS A 236 3.09 -4.40 -1.04
C HIS A 236 2.34 -5.66 -1.49
N PRO A 237 1.32 -5.55 -2.37
CA PRO A 237 0.50 -6.68 -2.80
C PRO A 237 1.30 -7.89 -3.30
N PHE A 238 2.40 -7.63 -4.03
CA PHE A 238 3.31 -8.69 -4.48
C PHE A 238 3.94 -9.50 -3.32
N ALA A 239 4.34 -8.84 -2.22
CA ALA A 239 4.94 -9.54 -1.07
C ALA A 239 3.94 -10.46 -0.36
N LYS A 240 2.64 -10.10 -0.38
CA LYS A 240 1.58 -10.99 0.11
C LYS A 240 1.38 -12.18 -0.83
N LEU A 241 1.33 -11.94 -2.14
CA LEU A 241 1.24 -12.99 -3.15
C LEU A 241 2.44 -13.96 -3.09
N SER A 242 3.65 -13.49 -2.74
CA SER A 242 4.84 -14.34 -2.69
C SER A 242 4.76 -15.44 -1.62
N LEU A 243 3.83 -15.38 -0.66
CA LEU A 243 3.55 -16.49 0.24
C LEU A 243 3.15 -17.77 -0.51
N LEU A 244 2.51 -17.66 -1.68
CA LEU A 244 2.13 -18.80 -2.52
C LEU A 244 3.35 -19.58 -3.03
N THR A 245 4.54 -18.97 -3.04
CA THR A 245 5.77 -19.64 -3.47
C THR A 245 6.25 -20.68 -2.45
N LEU A 246 5.79 -20.57 -1.20
CA LEU A 246 6.12 -21.45 -0.08
C LEU A 246 5.21 -22.70 0.00
N ILE A 247 4.11 -22.70 -0.76
CA ILE A 247 3.15 -23.81 -0.77
C ILE A 247 3.79 -25.08 -1.31
N ARG A 248 3.53 -26.18 -0.60
CA ARG A 248 3.80 -27.54 -1.07
C ARG A 248 2.51 -28.12 -1.61
N GLU A 249 2.51 -28.52 -2.87
CA GLU A 249 1.36 -29.14 -3.51
C GLU A 249 1.26 -30.62 -3.12
N ASP A 250 0.03 -31.12 -3.01
CA ASP A 250 -0.32 -32.51 -2.82
C ASP A 250 0.10 -33.37 -4.02
N LYS A 251 -0.08 -34.70 -3.89
CA LYS A 251 0.23 -35.67 -4.95
C LYS A 251 -0.53 -35.42 -6.25
N ASP A 252 -1.71 -34.81 -6.18
CA ASP A 252 -2.54 -34.44 -7.34
C ASP A 252 -2.17 -33.08 -7.93
N GLY A 253 -1.14 -32.42 -7.39
CA GLY A 253 -0.67 -31.11 -7.82
C GLY A 253 -1.54 -29.95 -7.34
N THR A 254 -2.34 -30.13 -6.28
CA THR A 254 -3.19 -29.05 -5.75
C THR A 254 -2.87 -28.74 -4.29
N PHE A 255 -3.45 -27.66 -3.76
CA PHE A 255 -3.38 -27.31 -2.34
C PHE A 255 -4.75 -26.79 -1.88
N SER A 256 -5.05 -26.93 -0.60
CA SER A 256 -6.29 -26.46 0.02
C SER A 256 -6.16 -25.04 0.58
N PHE A 257 -7.29 -24.40 0.88
CA PHE A 257 -7.31 -23.14 1.63
C PHE A 257 -6.57 -23.26 2.96
N ASP A 258 -6.75 -24.36 3.69
CA ASP A 258 -6.13 -24.58 5.00
C ASP A 258 -4.60 -24.66 4.92
N ASP A 259 -4.05 -25.29 3.87
CA ASP A 259 -2.60 -25.33 3.63
C ASP A 259 -2.02 -23.91 3.49
N PHE A 260 -2.72 -23.03 2.80
CA PHE A 260 -2.30 -21.64 2.63
C PHE A 260 -2.55 -20.80 3.90
N LEU A 261 -3.65 -21.07 4.61
CA LEU A 261 -3.97 -20.41 5.87
C LEU A 261 -2.88 -20.69 6.92
N GLU A 262 -2.31 -21.89 6.99
CA GLU A 262 -1.21 -22.20 7.90
C GLU A 262 0.05 -21.35 7.65
N ILE A 263 0.41 -21.15 6.40
CA ILE A 263 1.54 -20.27 6.01
C ILE A 263 1.23 -18.83 6.44
N THR A 264 0.00 -18.37 6.13
CA THR A 264 -0.47 -17.02 6.45
C THR A 264 -0.50 -16.79 7.97
N LYS A 265 -0.93 -17.77 8.77
CA LYS A 265 -0.95 -17.70 10.24
C LYS A 265 0.43 -17.47 10.85
N ARG A 266 1.49 -18.05 10.28
CA ARG A 266 2.87 -17.87 10.79
C ARG A 266 3.38 -16.45 10.55
N GLU A 267 3.02 -15.86 9.41
CA GLU A 267 3.44 -14.50 9.06
C GLU A 267 2.64 -13.46 9.84
N PHE A 268 1.36 -13.72 10.12
CA PHE A 268 0.42 -12.80 10.77
C PHE A 268 -0.01 -13.22 12.19
N ASP A 269 0.82 -13.95 12.92
CA ASP A 269 0.57 -14.45 14.28
C ASP A 269 0.22 -13.38 15.34
N TYR A 270 0.37 -12.10 15.01
CA TYR A 270 -0.01 -10.94 15.81
C TYR A 270 -1.44 -10.40 15.50
N LEU A 271 -2.19 -11.09 14.62
CA LEU A 271 -3.58 -10.76 14.26
C LEU A 271 -4.55 -11.80 14.82
N GLU A 272 -5.83 -11.43 14.86
CA GLU A 272 -6.90 -12.38 15.20
C GLU A 272 -7.14 -13.35 14.02
N GLU A 273 -7.53 -14.60 14.32
CA GLU A 273 -7.68 -15.64 13.29
C GLU A 273 -8.67 -15.27 12.17
N GLU A 274 -9.74 -14.54 12.48
CA GLU A 274 -10.71 -14.07 11.48
C GLU A 274 -10.07 -13.08 10.48
N GLU A 275 -9.18 -12.19 10.95
CA GLU A 275 -8.46 -11.25 10.10
C GLU A 275 -7.48 -12.00 9.17
N ILE A 276 -6.78 -12.99 9.72
CA ILE A 276 -5.84 -13.83 8.96
C ILE A 276 -6.58 -14.60 7.86
N ARG A 277 -7.76 -15.16 8.16
CA ARG A 277 -8.60 -15.85 7.17
C ARG A 277 -9.02 -14.92 6.02
N LYS A 278 -9.42 -13.68 6.31
CA LYS A 278 -9.78 -12.68 5.28
C LYS A 278 -8.58 -12.34 4.41
N ILE A 279 -7.41 -12.10 5.01
CA ILE A 279 -6.16 -11.84 4.26
C ILE A 279 -5.80 -13.02 3.36
N ALA A 280 -5.93 -14.27 3.84
CA ALA A 280 -5.65 -15.45 3.04
C ALA A 280 -6.58 -15.55 1.82
N ASP A 281 -7.89 -15.34 1.99
CA ASP A 281 -8.85 -15.35 0.89
C ASP A 281 -8.59 -14.22 -0.11
N GLU A 282 -8.30 -13.00 0.35
CA GLU A 282 -7.93 -11.86 -0.51
C GLU A 282 -6.69 -12.18 -1.37
N ILE A 283 -5.66 -12.81 -0.80
CA ILE A 283 -4.46 -13.19 -1.54
C ILE A 283 -4.78 -14.24 -2.60
N LEU A 284 -5.58 -15.26 -2.27
CA LEU A 284 -5.97 -16.30 -3.22
C LEU A 284 -6.83 -15.75 -4.36
N ASN A 285 -7.80 -14.88 -4.05
CA ASN A 285 -8.63 -14.23 -5.06
C ASN A 285 -7.78 -13.38 -6.01
N HIS A 286 -6.86 -12.58 -5.48
CA HIS A 286 -5.93 -11.81 -6.30
C HIS A 286 -5.00 -12.73 -7.14
N ALA A 287 -4.56 -13.87 -6.59
CA ALA A 287 -3.76 -14.83 -7.33
C ALA A 287 -4.50 -15.51 -8.49
N ILE A 288 -5.82 -15.69 -8.36
CA ILE A 288 -6.71 -16.15 -9.44
C ILE A 288 -6.83 -15.06 -10.51
N GLU A 289 -7.05 -13.80 -10.12
CA GLU A 289 -7.17 -12.67 -11.06
C GLU A 289 -5.93 -12.51 -11.94
N ILE A 290 -4.73 -12.62 -11.35
CA ILE A 290 -3.46 -12.57 -12.10
C ILE A 290 -3.14 -13.88 -12.83
N LYS A 291 -4.04 -14.88 -12.77
CA LYS A 291 -3.89 -16.21 -13.38
C LYS A 291 -2.61 -16.92 -12.94
N TYR A 292 -2.22 -16.78 -11.68
CA TYR A 292 -1.11 -17.53 -11.10
C TYR A 292 -1.58 -18.88 -10.53
N ILE A 293 -2.78 -18.90 -9.96
CA ILE A 293 -3.48 -20.12 -9.56
C ILE A 293 -4.82 -20.23 -10.27
N GLU A 294 -5.40 -21.43 -10.28
CA GLU A 294 -6.78 -21.66 -10.68
C GLU A 294 -7.51 -22.46 -9.59
N MET A 295 -8.79 -22.19 -9.41
CA MET A 295 -9.66 -22.99 -8.56
C MET A 295 -10.19 -24.19 -9.36
N ARG A 296 -10.11 -25.40 -8.81
CA ARG A 296 -10.60 -26.61 -9.49
C ARG A 296 -12.13 -26.63 -9.49
N GLU A 297 -12.74 -26.60 -10.69
CA GLU A 297 -14.20 -26.52 -10.91
C GLU A 297 -15.04 -27.62 -10.22
N LYS A 298 -14.48 -28.80 -9.95
CA LYS A 298 -15.23 -29.89 -9.30
C LYS A 298 -15.58 -29.59 -7.83
N GLU A 299 -15.03 -28.52 -7.27
CA GLU A 299 -15.17 -28.11 -5.86
C GLU A 299 -15.53 -26.62 -5.77
N LEU A 300 -16.44 -26.16 -6.65
CA LEU A 300 -17.16 -24.88 -6.52
C LEU A 300 -18.09 -24.88 -5.30
N THR A 301 -17.51 -25.14 -4.13
CA THR A 301 -18.19 -25.08 -2.84
C THR A 301 -18.15 -23.66 -2.31
N ILE A 302 -19.27 -23.21 -1.74
CA ILE A 302 -19.37 -21.92 -1.05
C ILE A 302 -18.42 -21.90 0.16
N GLU A 303 -18.22 -23.05 0.80
CA GLU A 303 -17.31 -23.25 1.93
C GLU A 303 -15.85 -23.10 1.49
N LEU A 304 -15.15 -22.13 2.11
CA LEU A 304 -13.74 -21.81 1.84
C LEU A 304 -12.82 -23.00 2.11
N GLU A 305 -13.06 -23.73 3.22
CA GLU A 305 -12.21 -24.86 3.64
C GLU A 305 -12.19 -26.02 2.64
N LYS A 306 -13.21 -26.11 1.78
CA LYS A 306 -13.34 -27.18 0.77
C LYS A 306 -12.74 -26.82 -0.59
N ARG A 307 -12.28 -25.58 -0.78
CA ARG A 307 -11.70 -25.14 -2.07
C ARG A 307 -10.30 -25.73 -2.25
N ARG A 308 -10.05 -26.28 -3.44
CA ARG A 308 -8.70 -26.66 -3.89
C ARG A 308 -8.25 -25.80 -5.06
N TYR A 309 -6.95 -25.51 -5.04
CA TYR A 309 -6.28 -24.62 -5.97
C TYR A 309 -5.12 -25.35 -6.64
N HIS A 310 -4.85 -25.00 -7.89
CA HIS A 310 -3.71 -25.50 -8.65
C HIS A 310 -2.79 -24.33 -9.01
N ILE A 311 -1.48 -24.48 -8.78
CA ILE A 311 -0.50 -23.47 -9.19
C ILE A 311 -0.21 -23.67 -10.68
N LEU A 312 -0.49 -22.65 -11.50
CA LEU A 312 -0.31 -22.71 -12.96
C LEU A 312 1.17 -22.64 -13.39
N SER A 313 2.07 -22.29 -12.46
CA SER A 313 3.51 -22.29 -12.70
C SER A 313 4.05 -23.71 -12.82
N LYS A 314 4.79 -23.99 -13.90
CA LYS A 314 5.52 -25.25 -14.07
C LYS A 314 6.81 -25.31 -13.23
N LYS A 315 7.15 -24.24 -12.51
CA LYS A 315 8.38 -24.16 -11.71
C LYS A 315 8.17 -24.82 -10.35
N LYS A 316 9.17 -25.58 -9.89
CA LYS A 316 9.11 -26.31 -8.60
C LYS A 316 9.88 -25.61 -7.47
N LYS A 317 10.91 -24.84 -7.79
CA LYS A 317 11.72 -24.11 -6.79
C LYS A 317 11.03 -22.79 -6.43
N ALA A 318 11.04 -22.42 -5.15
CA ALA A 318 10.43 -21.18 -4.63
C ALA A 318 10.92 -19.94 -5.40
N ASP A 319 12.23 -19.75 -5.54
CA ASP A 319 12.80 -18.59 -6.26
C ASP A 319 12.32 -18.52 -7.72
N SER A 320 12.21 -19.67 -8.37
CA SER A 320 11.72 -19.74 -9.76
C SER A 320 10.23 -19.44 -9.85
N ARG A 321 9.44 -19.86 -8.86
CA ARG A 321 8.01 -19.52 -8.73
C ARG A 321 7.83 -18.04 -8.48
N GLU A 322 8.67 -17.45 -7.62
CA GLU A 322 8.62 -16.03 -7.30
C GLU A 322 8.91 -15.16 -8.53
N ILE A 323 9.90 -15.50 -9.34
CA ILE A 323 10.21 -14.80 -10.59
C ILE A 323 9.01 -14.84 -11.55
N GLU A 324 8.37 -16.00 -11.72
CA GLU A 324 7.19 -16.13 -12.59
C GLU A 324 5.98 -15.37 -12.04
N LEU A 325 5.72 -15.48 -10.73
CA LEU A 325 4.67 -14.73 -10.05
C LEU A 325 4.87 -13.22 -10.21
N ARG A 326 6.10 -12.74 -10.07
CA ARG A 326 6.45 -11.32 -10.23
C ARG A 326 6.15 -10.84 -11.64
N LYS A 327 6.54 -11.63 -12.64
CA LYS A 327 6.25 -11.33 -14.04
C LYS A 327 4.73 -11.23 -14.27
N LYS A 328 3.95 -12.22 -13.83
CA LYS A 328 2.48 -12.20 -13.96
C LYS A 328 1.84 -11.03 -13.24
N TRP A 329 2.30 -10.71 -12.03
CA TRP A 329 1.79 -9.58 -11.26
C TRP A 329 2.07 -8.23 -11.94
N ILE A 330 3.27 -8.04 -12.49
CA ILE A 330 3.62 -6.83 -13.26
C ILE A 330 2.75 -6.73 -14.51
N GLU A 331 2.67 -7.79 -15.31
CA GLU A 331 1.82 -7.84 -16.51
C GLU A 331 0.35 -7.51 -16.20
N TYR A 332 -0.20 -8.12 -15.15
CA TYR A 332 -1.56 -7.85 -14.69
C TYR A 332 -1.75 -6.39 -14.28
N THR A 333 -0.84 -5.86 -13.47
CA THR A 333 -0.94 -4.48 -12.96
C THR A 333 -0.84 -3.47 -14.10
N ILE A 334 0.06 -3.68 -15.07
CA ILE A 334 0.17 -2.82 -16.26
C ILE A 334 -1.12 -2.88 -17.09
N SER A 335 -1.69 -4.07 -17.27
CA SER A 335 -2.98 -4.21 -17.96
C SER A 335 -4.09 -3.45 -17.23
N LYS A 336 -4.14 -3.53 -15.90
CA LYS A 336 -5.13 -2.84 -15.07
C LYS A 336 -4.96 -1.32 -15.08
N ASP A 337 -3.73 -0.82 -14.97
CA ASP A 337 -3.44 0.62 -15.08
C ASP A 337 -3.88 1.15 -16.45
N LYS A 338 -3.58 0.39 -17.53
CA LYS A 338 -4.00 0.73 -18.89
C LYS A 338 -5.53 0.74 -19.04
N GLU A 339 -6.21 -0.31 -18.57
CA GLU A 339 -7.69 -0.40 -18.57
C GLU A 339 -8.31 0.80 -17.84
N GLN A 340 -7.81 1.11 -16.63
CA GLN A 340 -8.29 2.22 -15.83
C GLN A 340 -8.11 3.58 -16.54
N GLU A 341 -6.96 3.79 -17.17
CA GLU A 341 -6.71 5.03 -17.92
C GLU A 341 -7.57 5.14 -19.18
N MET A 342 -7.78 4.03 -19.90
CA MET A 342 -8.70 3.98 -21.03
C MET A 342 -10.12 4.35 -20.58
N ASP A 343 -10.60 3.77 -19.48
CA ASP A 343 -11.93 4.06 -18.94
C ASP A 343 -12.09 5.53 -18.51
N GLN A 344 -11.09 6.09 -17.82
CA GLN A 344 -11.08 7.50 -17.42
C GLN A 344 -11.06 8.43 -18.63
N SER A 345 -10.22 8.13 -19.62
CA SER A 345 -10.10 8.94 -20.84
C SER A 345 -11.37 8.87 -21.70
N LEU A 346 -12.01 7.69 -21.76
CA LEU A 346 -13.30 7.52 -22.43
C LEU A 346 -14.42 8.27 -21.70
N ALA A 347 -14.43 8.27 -20.37
CA ALA A 347 -15.41 9.05 -19.59
C ALA A 347 -15.27 10.55 -19.89
N ALA A 348 -14.04 11.07 -19.88
CA ALA A 348 -13.77 12.47 -20.23
C ALA A 348 -14.16 12.81 -21.69
N LEU A 349 -13.91 11.88 -22.63
CA LEU A 349 -14.34 12.03 -24.02
C LEU A 349 -15.88 12.05 -24.14
N GLN A 350 -16.58 11.18 -23.42
CA GLN A 350 -18.04 11.18 -23.38
C GLN A 350 -18.56 12.52 -22.86
N ASP A 351 -17.98 13.07 -21.80
CA ASP A 351 -18.41 14.35 -21.23
C ASP A 351 -18.20 15.51 -22.21
N LYS A 352 -17.05 15.57 -22.90
CA LYS A 352 -16.79 16.51 -24.00
C LYS A 352 -17.87 16.44 -25.10
N PHE A 353 -18.29 15.23 -25.48
CA PHE A 353 -19.31 15.05 -26.52
C PHE A 353 -20.74 15.30 -26.03
N LYS A 354 -21.03 15.12 -24.73
CA LYS A 354 -22.30 15.57 -24.13
C LYS A 354 -22.45 17.09 -24.25
N GLU A 355 -21.38 17.84 -23.98
CA GLU A 355 -21.36 19.29 -24.13
C GLU A 355 -21.54 19.72 -25.60
N ARG A 356 -20.83 19.08 -26.54
CA ARG A 356 -20.99 19.35 -27.98
C ARG A 356 -22.42 19.10 -28.45
N ARG A 357 -23.03 17.98 -28.02
CA ARG A 357 -24.42 17.66 -28.32
C ARG A 357 -25.38 18.73 -27.80
N ALA A 358 -25.19 19.17 -26.55
CA ALA A 358 -26.02 20.23 -25.96
C ALA A 358 -25.96 21.52 -26.80
N LYS A 359 -24.76 21.94 -27.22
CA LYS A 359 -24.58 23.10 -28.10
C LYS A 359 -25.26 22.92 -29.46
N ASN A 360 -25.10 21.78 -30.11
CA ASN A 360 -25.74 21.50 -31.41
C ASN A 360 -27.26 21.51 -31.31
N LYS A 361 -27.82 21.01 -30.20
CA LYS A 361 -29.26 21.06 -29.94
C LYS A 361 -29.75 22.51 -29.80
N THR A 362 -29.06 23.34 -29.02
CA THR A 362 -29.39 24.76 -28.86
C THR A 362 -29.32 25.52 -30.18
N ILE A 363 -28.30 25.25 -31.01
CA ILE A 363 -28.17 25.89 -32.34
C ILE A 363 -29.35 25.49 -33.25
N LEU A 364 -29.73 24.22 -33.28
CA LEU A 364 -30.87 23.75 -34.08
C LEU A 364 -32.21 24.30 -33.60
N GLU A 365 -32.38 24.50 -32.29
CA GLU A 365 -33.56 25.15 -31.71
C GLU A 365 -33.63 26.63 -32.15
N LEU A 366 -32.51 27.36 -32.08
CA LEU A 366 -32.42 28.76 -32.53
C LEU A 366 -32.67 28.92 -34.05
N ILE A 367 -32.17 27.99 -34.87
CA ILE A 367 -32.42 27.98 -36.32
C ILE A 367 -33.91 27.77 -36.59
N LYS A 368 -34.55 26.78 -35.93
CA LYS A 368 -35.98 26.53 -36.07
C LYS A 368 -36.84 27.72 -35.64
N GLU A 369 -36.47 28.41 -34.56
CA GLU A 369 -37.16 29.62 -34.11
C GLU A 369 -37.04 30.76 -35.13
N SER A 370 -35.88 30.92 -35.76
CA SER A 370 -35.65 31.94 -36.79
C SER A 370 -36.42 31.66 -38.10
N GLU A 371 -36.65 30.38 -38.44
CA GLU A 371 -37.44 29.98 -39.61
C GLU A 371 -38.96 30.10 -39.38
N THR A 372 -39.41 30.21 -38.12
CA THR A 372 -40.83 30.37 -37.77
C THR A 372 -41.33 31.82 -37.67
N VAL A 373 -40.50 32.83 -37.94
CA VAL A 373 -40.95 34.23 -38.00
C VAL A 373 -41.66 34.48 -39.35
N PRO A 374 -42.97 34.80 -39.39
CA PRO A 374 -43.68 35.03 -40.64
C PRO A 374 -43.20 36.34 -41.29
N ASN A 375 -42.92 36.27 -42.59
CA ASN A 375 -42.68 37.41 -43.45
C ASN A 375 -44.00 38.19 -43.63
N THR A 376 -44.33 39.10 -42.70
CA THR A 376 -45.46 40.02 -42.88
C THR A 376 -45.11 41.07 -43.94
N GLU A 377 -45.56 40.83 -45.17
CA GLU A 377 -45.68 41.83 -46.23
C GLU A 377 -46.40 43.07 -45.72
N GLN A 378 -45.74 44.23 -45.72
CA GLN A 378 -46.43 45.52 -45.71
C GLN A 378 -46.62 46.01 -47.15
N LYS A 379 -47.90 45.97 -47.53
CA LYS A 379 -48.53 46.41 -48.77
C LYS A 379 -48.12 47.80 -49.24
N SER A 380 -48.12 47.89 -50.57
CA SER A 380 -48.12 49.10 -51.39
C SER A 380 -49.07 50.20 -50.89
N SER A 381 -48.59 51.44 -50.89
CA SER A 381 -49.41 52.63 -51.06
C SER A 381 -48.89 53.42 -52.27
N LYS A 382 -49.59 53.32 -53.39
CA LYS A 382 -49.58 54.33 -54.45
C LYS A 382 -50.21 55.62 -53.91
N PRO A 383 -49.75 56.81 -54.32
CA PRO A 383 -50.62 57.97 -54.43
C PRO A 383 -51.02 58.18 -55.90
N GLU A 384 -52.32 58.34 -56.14
CA GLU A 384 -52.90 58.94 -57.34
C GLU A 384 -52.93 60.48 -57.20
N GLU A 385 -52.79 61.12 -58.37
CA GLU A 385 -52.90 62.54 -58.75
C GLU A 385 -51.85 63.55 -58.26
#